data_AF-A0A416T1V3-F1
#
_entry.id   AF-A0A416T1V3-F1
#
_cell.length_a   1.000
_cell.length_b   1.000
_cell.length_c   1.000
_cell.angle_alpha   90.00
_cell.angle_beta   90.00
_cell.angle_gamma   90.00
#
_symmetry.space_group_name_H-M   'P 1'
#
loop_
_entity.id
_entity.type
_entity.pdbx_description
1 polymer ?
#
loop_
_entity_poly.entity_id
_entity_poly.type
_entity_poly.pdbx_seq_one_letter_code
_entity_poly.pdbx_strand_id
1 'polypeptide(L)' 'MKQTREYILSEIKKTLQTVAPNAKAMLFGSRARNDAREDSDWDILILIEKDKIRNEDFDSTDP' A
#
# COMPACT_ATOMS: atom_id res chain seq x y z
N MET A 1 13.53 5.52 -17.54
CA MET A 1 13.64 6.62 -16.55
C MET A 1 13.42 6.02 -15.18
N LYS A 2 14.33 6.23 -14.23
CA LYS A 2 14.13 5.80 -12.85
C LYS A 2 12.95 6.59 -12.27
N GLN A 3 11.88 5.91 -11.89
CA GLN A 3 10.77 6.58 -11.21
C GLN A 3 11.25 7.04 -9.84
N THR A 4 11.08 8.31 -9.53
CA THR A 4 11.49 8.85 -8.24
C THR A 4 10.58 8.32 -7.15
N ARG A 5 11.08 8.30 -5.90
CA ARG A 5 10.29 7.92 -4.72
C ARG A 5 8.99 8.72 -4.65
N GLU A 6 9.06 10.00 -4.97
CA GLU A 6 7.95 10.95 -5.00
C GLU A 6 6.93 10.55 -6.06
N TYR A 7 7.39 10.15 -7.26
CA TYR A 7 6.50 9.68 -8.32
C TYR A 7 5.72 8.45 -7.86
N ILE A 8 6.40 7.42 -7.34
CA ILE A 8 5.75 6.17 -6.89
C ILE A 8 4.73 6.45 -5.79
N LEU A 9 5.10 7.22 -4.77
CA LEU A 9 4.19 7.61 -3.69
C LEU A 9 2.98 8.41 -4.21
N SER A 10 3.21 9.27 -5.21
CA SER A 10 2.12 10.05 -5.81
C SER A 10 1.13 9.17 -6.58
N GLU A 11 1.61 8.17 -7.32
CA GLU A 11 0.75 7.25 -8.06
C GLU A 11 -0.04 6.35 -7.13
N ILE A 12 0.60 5.77 -6.11
CA ILE A 12 -0.10 4.99 -5.06
C ILE A 12 -1.23 5.82 -4.44
N LYS A 13 -0.94 7.08 -4.08
CA LYS A 13 -1.93 7.97 -3.48
C LYS A 13 -3.10 8.24 -4.43
N LYS A 14 -2.85 8.53 -5.70
CA LYS A 14 -3.90 8.77 -6.72
C LYS A 14 -4.77 7.53 -6.93
N THR A 15 -4.14 6.35 -7.02
CA THR A 15 -4.85 5.08 -7.17
C THR A 15 -5.76 4.84 -5.97
N LEU A 16 -5.24 4.96 -4.74
CA LEU A 16 -6.03 4.79 -3.52
C LEU A 16 -7.20 5.79 -3.42
N GLN A 17 -6.98 7.05 -3.79
CA GLN A 17 -8.07 8.05 -3.82
C GLN A 17 -9.18 7.69 -4.80
N THR A 18 -8.86 6.97 -5.87
CA THR A 18 -9.83 6.54 -6.89
C THR A 18 -10.59 5.28 -6.46
N VAL A 19 -9.89 4.28 -5.90
CA VAL A 19 -10.50 2.98 -5.57
C VAL A 19 -11.11 2.94 -4.17
N ALA A 20 -10.54 3.67 -3.20
CA ALA A 20 -10.91 3.65 -1.80
C ALA A 20 -10.65 5.03 -1.14
N PRO A 21 -11.44 6.06 -1.46
CA PRO A 21 -11.19 7.45 -1.03
C PRO A 21 -11.14 7.65 0.49
N ASN A 22 -11.79 6.78 1.26
CA ASN A 22 -11.81 6.84 2.72
C ASN A 22 -10.72 5.98 3.38
N ALA A 23 -9.92 5.26 2.59
CA ALA A 23 -8.86 4.43 3.13
C ALA A 23 -7.69 5.28 3.63
N LYS A 24 -7.00 4.79 4.67
CA LYS A 24 -5.73 5.34 5.15
C LYS A 24 -4.60 4.45 4.67
N ALA A 25 -3.56 5.06 4.12
CA ALA A 25 -2.37 4.37 3.65
C ALA A 25 -1.19 4.70 4.55
N MET A 26 -0.41 3.69 4.92
CA MET A 26 0.81 3.85 5.71
C MET A 26 1.95 3.11 5.01
N LEU A 27 3.06 3.81 4.80
CA LEU A 27 4.29 3.19 4.31
C LEU A 27 4.89 2.32 5.43
N PHE A 28 5.27 1.11 5.09
CA PHE A 28 5.89 0.14 5.99
C PHE A 28 7.24 -0.32 5.45
N GLY A 29 7.85 -1.25 6.19
CA GLY A 29 9.06 -1.93 5.74
C GLY A 29 10.26 -1.01 5.62
N SER A 30 11.16 -1.37 4.70
CA SER A 30 12.49 -0.76 4.64
C SER A 30 12.47 0.72 4.23
N ARG A 31 11.50 1.09 3.38
CA ARG A 31 11.33 2.48 2.93
C ARG A 31 10.76 3.39 4.01
N ALA A 32 9.99 2.85 4.96
CA ALA A 32 9.53 3.61 6.12
C ALA A 32 10.67 3.86 7.12
N ARG A 33 11.61 2.91 7.23
CA ARG A 33 12.77 2.99 8.15
C ARG A 33 13.99 3.71 7.56
N ASN A 34 13.93 4.11 6.29
CA ASN A 34 15.06 4.66 5.53
C ASN A 34 16.27 3.71 5.40
N ASP A 35 16.08 2.40 5.45
CA ASP A 35 17.11 1.37 5.24
C ASP A 35 16.94 0.64 3.88
N ALA A 36 16.03 1.12 3.03
CA ALA A 36 15.75 0.56 1.71
C ALA A 36 16.88 0.80 0.70
N ARG A 37 17.16 -0.24 -0.10
CA ARG A 37 17.95 -0.14 -1.33
C ARG A 37 17.05 0.29 -2.50
N GLU A 38 17.67 0.67 -3.61
CA GLU A 38 16.96 1.08 -4.82
C GLU A 38 16.00 0.01 -5.34
N ASP A 39 16.38 -1.26 -5.21
CA ASP A 39 15.67 -2.46 -5.65
C ASP A 39 14.71 -3.04 -4.62
N SER A 40 14.59 -2.44 -3.43
CA SER A 40 13.70 -2.97 -2.38
C SER A 40 12.23 -2.90 -2.81
N ASP A 41 11.36 -3.65 -2.15
CA ASP A 41 9.90 -3.60 -2.38
C ASP A 41 9.19 -2.49 -1.58
N TRP A 42 8.03 -2.07 -2.08
CA TRP A 42 7.19 -1.06 -1.42
C TRP A 42 6.15 -1.73 -0.53
N ASP A 43 6.44 -1.83 0.76
CA ASP A 43 5.48 -2.34 1.75
C ASP A 43 4.48 -1.24 2.13
N ILE A 44 3.18 -1.49 1.95
CA ILE A 44 2.12 -0.52 2.21
C ILE A 44 1.01 -1.21 3.01
N LEU A 45 0.66 -0.63 4.15
CA LEU A 45 -0.54 -1.00 4.90
C LEU A 45 -1.69 -0.09 4.49
N ILE A 46 -2.81 -0.68 4.08
CA ILE A 46 -4.05 0.03 3.74
C ILE A 46 -5.10 -0.32 4.80
N LEU A 47 -5.62 0.70 5.48
CA LEU A 47 -6.70 0.58 6.44
C LEU A 47 -8.00 1.09 5.80
N ILE A 48 -8.98 0.20 5.68
CA ILE A 48 -10.31 0.52 5.16
C ILE A 48 -11.32 0.59 6.30
N GLU A 49 -12.26 1.51 6.22
CA GLU A 49 -13.40 1.55 7.15
C GLU A 49 -14.39 0.46 6.75
N LYS A 50 -14.42 -0.61 7.55
CA LYS A 50 -15.34 -1.74 7.37
C LYS A 50 -15.81 -2.24 8.73
N ASP A 51 -17.11 -2.50 8.86
CA ASP A 51 -17.71 -2.92 10.13
C ASP A 51 -17.16 -4.25 10.64
N LYS A 52 -16.96 -5.20 9.73
CA LYS A 52 -16.43 -6.54 10.03
C LYS A 52 -15.64 -7.07 8.84
N ILE A 53 -14.53 -7.72 9.16
CA ILE A 53 -13.80 -8.58 8.23
C ILE A 53 -14.64 -9.84 8.04
N ARG A 54 -14.81 -10.26 6.79
CA ARG A 54 -15.54 -11.45 6.38
C ARG A 54 -14.57 -12.43 5.73
N ASN A 55 -14.93 -13.71 5.68
CA ASN A 55 -14.08 -14.73 5.07
C ASN A 55 -13.76 -14.44 3.59
N GLU A 56 -14.68 -13.77 2.89
CA GLU A 56 -14.51 -13.32 1.50
C GLU A 56 -13.44 -12.23 1.31
N ASP A 57 -12.99 -11.58 2.39
CA ASP A 57 -11.93 -10.56 2.33
C ASP A 57 -10.52 -11.15 2.36
N PHE A 58 -10.38 -12.41 2.76
CA PHE A 58 -9.10 -13.09 2.74
C PHE A 58 -8.86 -13.68 1.35
N ASP A 59 -7.61 -13.67 0.91
CA ASP A 59 -7.25 -14.33 -0.33
C ASP A 59 -7.65 -15.82 -0.25
N SER A 60 -8.35 -16.29 -1.28
CA SER A 60 -8.75 -17.70 -1.42
C SER A 60 -7.57 -18.63 -1.76
N THR A 61 -6.34 -18.15 -1.64
CA THR A 61 -5.10 -18.86 -1.95
C THR A 61 -4.49 -19.59 -0.75
N ASP A 62 -5.13 -19.54 0.42
CA ASP A 62 -4.82 -20.47 1.52
C ASP A 62 -5.46 -21.84 1.20
N PRO A 63 -4.67 -22.93 1.03
CA PRO A 63 -5.19 -24.27 0.74
C PRO A 63 -5.96 -24.90 1.91
#